data_AF-A0A1V9VW87-F1
#
_entry.id   AF-A0A1V9VW87-F1
#
_cell.length_a   1.000
_cell.length_b   1.000
_cell.length_c   1.000
_cell.angle_alpha   90.00
_cell.angle_beta   90.00
_cell.angle_gamma   90.00
#
_symmetry.space_group_name_H-M   'P 1'
#
loop_
_entity.id
_entity.type
_entity.pdbx_description
1 polymer ?
#
loop_
_entity_poly.entity_id
_entity_poly.type
_entity_poly.pdbx_seq_one_letter_code
_entity_poly.pdbx_strand_id
1 'polypeptide(L)' 'MAPSTSNFLHLHKQISEQKKKLGRLVHIHGYTHPLVLARSQKLGQLVVLVMRVLSS' A
#
# COMPACT_ATOMS: atom_id res chain seq x y z
N MET A 1 -6.67 -21.65 -7.90
CA MET A 1 -6.65 -21.44 -6.43
C MET A 1 -7.47 -20.19 -6.16
N ALA A 2 -8.66 -20.31 -5.58
CA ALA A 2 -9.46 -19.13 -5.24
C ALA A 2 -8.63 -18.25 -4.28
N PRO A 3 -8.46 -16.93 -4.54
CA PRO A 3 -7.77 -16.07 -3.61
C PRO A 3 -8.52 -16.15 -2.28
N SER A 4 -7.88 -16.74 -1.28
CA SER A 4 -8.47 -16.88 0.05
C SER A 4 -8.85 -15.47 0.50
N THR A 5 -10.12 -15.23 0.79
CA THR A 5 -10.65 -13.93 1.27
C THR A 5 -9.83 -13.36 2.42
N SER A 6 -9.20 -14.23 3.23
CA SER A 6 -8.19 -13.91 4.24
C SER A 6 -6.96 -13.16 3.70
N ASN A 7 -6.39 -13.58 2.56
CA ASN A 7 -5.24 -12.94 1.93
C ASN A 7 -5.59 -11.54 1.41
N PHE A 8 -6.79 -11.38 0.86
CA PHE A 8 -7.29 -10.09 0.42
C PHE A 8 -7.51 -9.13 1.60
N LEU A 9 -8.12 -9.63 2.69
CA LEU A 9 -8.32 -8.85 3.91
C LEU A 9 -6.98 -8.42 4.53
N HIS A 10 -5.99 -9.32 4.53
CA HIS A 10 -4.65 -9.03 5.02
C HIS A 10 -3.98 -7.95 4.16
N LEU A 11 -4.03 -8.07 2.83
CA LEU A 11 -3.50 -7.07 1.89
C LEU A 11 -4.17 -5.70 2.08
N HIS A 12 -5.50 -5.67 2.20
CA HIS A 12 -6.25 -4.43 2.42
C HIS A 12 -5.85 -3.75 3.74
N LYS A 13 -5.66 -4.54 4.81
CA LYS A 13 -5.18 -4.03 6.11
C LYS A 13 -3.77 -3.46 6.00
N GLN A 14 -2.86 -4.14 5.30
CA GLN A 14 -1.51 -3.63 5.05
C GLN A 14 -1.50 -2.32 4.27
N ILE A 15 -2.34 -2.20 3.23
CA ILE A 15 -2.48 -0.97 2.44
C ILE A 15 -2.98 0.19 3.31
N SER A 16 -4.01 -0.05 4.13
CA SER A 16 -4.55 0.97 5.04
C SER A 16 -3.50 1.46 6.06
N GLU A 17 -2.76 0.55 6.67
CA GLU A 17 -1.72 0.89 7.63
C GLU A 17 -0.54 1.63 6.99
N GLN A 18 -0.13 1.22 5.78
CA GLN A 18 0.91 1.94 5.05
C GLN A 18 0.45 3.34 4.62
N LYS A 19 -0.81 3.50 4.18
CA LYS A 19 -1.39 4.80 3.84
C LYS A 19 -1.41 5.75 5.03
N LYS A 20 -1.81 5.27 6.22
CA LYS A 20 -1.76 6.07 7.47
C LYS A 20 -0.33 6.52 7.80
N LYS A 21 0.64 5.61 7.71
CA LYS A 21 2.05 5.93 7.98
C LYS A 21 2.61 6.91 6.95
N LEU A 22 2.24 6.76 5.68
CA LEU A 22 2.63 7.69 4.61
C LEU A 22 2.05 9.08 4.87
N GLY A 23 0.77 9.18 5.23
CA GLY A 23 0.12 10.45 5.56
C GLY A 23 0.81 11.18 6.72
N ARG A 24 1.21 10.47 7.78
CA ARG A 24 2.02 11.04 8.86
C ARG A 24 3.39 11.50 8.37
N LEU A 25 4.05 10.70 7.54
CA LEU A 25 5.38 11.00 7.03
C LEU A 25 5.38 12.23 6.10
N VAL A 26 4.35 12.34 5.25
CA VAL A 26 4.08 13.51 4.41
C VAL A 26 3.85 14.75 5.28
N HIS A 27 3.11 14.61 6.38
CA HIS A 27 2.85 15.73 7.29
C HIS A 27 4.12 16.24 7.98
N ILE A 28 5.04 15.34 8.33
CA ILE A 28 6.29 15.69 9.03
C ILE A 28 7.36 16.24 8.06
N HIS A 29 7.52 15.62 6.89
CA HIS A 29 8.65 15.87 6.00
C HIS A 29 8.28 16.49 4.65
N GLY A 30 7.00 16.61 4.34
CA GLY A 30 6.51 17.01 3.02
C GLY A 30 6.60 15.87 1.99
N TYR A 31 5.98 16.11 0.83
CA TYR A 31 5.92 15.12 -0.26
C TYR A 31 7.28 14.83 -0.91
N THR A 32 8.22 15.78 -0.83
CA THR A 32 9.53 15.71 -1.47
C THR A 32 10.53 14.82 -0.73
N HIS A 33 10.17 14.34 0.47
CA HIS A 33 11.10 13.57 1.27
C HIS A 33 11.36 12.18 0.64
N PRO A 34 12.63 11.74 0.51
CA PRO A 34 12.97 10.46 -0.12
C PRO A 34 12.25 9.25 0.52
N LEU A 35 12.06 9.27 1.85
CA LEU A 35 11.29 8.24 2.56
C LEU A 35 9.80 8.21 2.17
N VAL A 36 9.21 9.37 1.87
CA VAL A 36 7.81 9.48 1.41
C VAL A 36 7.69 8.92 0.00
N LEU A 37 8.65 9.24 -0.88
CA LEU A 37 8.70 8.69 -2.24
C LEU A 37 8.87 7.16 -2.23
N ALA A 38 9.83 6.64 -1.46
CA ALA A 38 10.07 5.20 -1.36
C ALA A 38 8.85 4.44 -0.81
N ARG A 39 8.17 4.99 0.23
CA ARG A 39 6.94 4.39 0.74
C ARG A 39 5.77 4.49 -0.23
N SER A 40 5.65 5.59 -0.96
CA SER A 40 4.62 5.75 -1.99
C SER A 40 4.77 4.71 -3.10
N GLN A 41 5.99 4.47 -3.56
CA GLN A 41 6.28 3.41 -4.54
C GLN A 41 5.91 2.02 -4.00
N LYS A 42 6.28 1.72 -2.75
CA LYS A 42 5.96 0.44 -2.12
C LYS A 42 4.45 0.21 -1.96
N LEU A 43 3.70 1.26 -1.63
CA LEU A 43 2.24 1.23 -1.61
C LEU A 43 1.66 1.00 -3.01
N GLY A 44 2.20 1.68 -4.03
CA GLY A 44 1.80 1.48 -5.43
C GLY A 44 1.98 0.04 -5.90
N GLN A 45 3.09 -0.61 -5.56
CA GLN A 45 3.34 -2.01 -5.88
C GLN A 45 2.31 -2.96 -5.24
N LEU A 46 1.93 -2.70 -3.98
CA LEU A 46 0.88 -3.46 -3.29
C LEU A 46 -0.48 -3.31 -3.96
N VAL A 47 -0.85 -2.10 -4.39
CA VAL A 47 -2.10 -1.86 -5.12
C VAL A 47 -2.11 -2.57 -6.47
N VAL A 48 -0.99 -2.54 -7.21
CA VAL A 48 -0.85 -3.27 -8.48
C VAL A 48 -0.97 -4.77 -8.28
N LEU A 49 -0.36 -5.32 -7.20
CA LEU A 49 -0.49 -6.73 -6.85
C LEU A 49 -1.96 -7.10 -6.58
N VAL A 50 -2.68 -6.27 -5.83
CA VAL A 50 -4.11 -6.47 -5.55
C VAL A 50 -4.93 -6.39 -6.83
N MET A 51 -4.69 -5.41 -7.71
CA MET A 51 -5.38 -5.31 -9.00
C MET A 51 -5.13 -6.54 -9.87
N ARG A 52 -3.89 -7.04 -9.96
CA ARG A 52 -3.60 -8.27 -10.70
C ARG A 52 -4.32 -9.49 -10.14
N VAL A 53 -4.44 -9.60 -8.82
CA VAL A 53 -5.18 -10.68 -8.17
C VAL A 53 -6.69 -10.57 -8.43
N LEU A 54 -7.23 -9.35 -8.51
CA LEU A 54 -8.65 -9.11 -8.80
C LEU A 54 -9.00 -9.25 -10.30
N SER A 55 -8.03 -9.06 -11.20
CA SER A 55 -8.20 -9.19 -12.66
C SER A 55 -7.93 -10.60 -13.19
N SER A 56 -7.60 -11.55 -12.32
CA SER A 56 -7.36 -12.97 -12.66
C SER A 56 -8.54 -13.85 -12.27
#